data_AF-A0A8B7SIS1-F1
#
_entry.id   AF-A0A8B7SIS1-F1
#
_cell.length_a   1.000
_cell.length_b   1.000
_cell.length_c   1.000
_cell.angle_alpha   90.00
_cell.angle_beta   90.00
_cell.angle_gamma   90.00
#
_symmetry.space_group_name_H-M   'P 1'
#
loop_
_entity.id
_entity.type
_entity.pdbx_description
1 polymer ?
#
loop_
_entity_poly.entity_id
_entity_poly.type
_entity_poly.pdbx_seq_one_letter_code
_entity_poly.pdbx_strand_id
1 'polypeptide(L)'
;MPGCPCPGCGMAGQRLLFLTAVALELLGGAGGSQQALRNRGAAAACRLDNKESESWGSLLSGERLDTWICSLLGSLVVGLSGVFPLLVVPLEMGTTLHSEAGARRLKQLLSFALGGLLGNVFLHLLPEAWAYTCSASRVLPSAGGEGQSLQQQQQLGLWVIAGFLTFLALEKMFLDSKEQERTSQVSGYLNLLANTIDNFTHGLAVAASFLVSKKIGLLTTMAILLHEIPHEVGDFAILLRAGFDRWSAAKLQLSTALGGLLGACFAICTQSPKGVEETMACILPFTSGGFLYIALVNVLPDLLEEDDPWRSLQQVLLLCMGIVVMVLFSLFVE
;
A
#
# COMPACT_ATOMS: atom_id res chain seq x y z
N MET A 1 -57.24 21.44 36.57
CA MET A 1 -56.93 22.01 35.24
C MET A 1 -55.49 22.52 35.27
N PRO A 2 -54.70 22.35 34.19
CA PRO A 2 -53.80 21.20 34.03
C PRO A 2 -52.32 21.58 33.79
N GLY A 3 -51.44 20.56 33.65
CA GLY A 3 -50.11 20.70 33.04
C GLY A 3 -49.13 19.57 33.40
N CYS A 4 -48.97 18.58 32.51
CA CYS A 4 -48.17 17.36 32.66
C CYS A 4 -46.63 17.55 32.55
N PRO A 5 -45.84 16.54 33.00
CA PRO A 5 -44.39 16.45 32.81
C PRO A 5 -44.02 15.65 31.54
N CYS A 6 -42.78 15.82 31.05
CA CYS A 6 -42.13 14.92 30.10
C CYS A 6 -40.91 14.27 30.76
N PRO A 7 -40.63 12.98 30.46
CA PRO A 7 -39.27 12.52 30.32
C PRO A 7 -39.06 11.82 28.96
N GLY A 8 -37.91 12.07 28.34
CA GLY A 8 -37.47 11.39 27.12
C GLY A 8 -36.09 10.79 27.28
N CYS A 9 -36.03 9.46 27.37
CA CYS A 9 -34.91 8.66 26.92
C CYS A 9 -35.44 7.29 26.42
N GLY A 10 -35.03 6.89 25.22
CA GLY A 10 -35.11 5.50 24.75
C GLY A 10 -36.14 5.18 23.65
N MET A 11 -35.61 4.90 22.45
CA MET A 11 -35.98 3.80 21.53
C MET A 11 -36.04 4.22 20.05
N ALA A 12 -34.87 4.24 19.43
CA ALA A 12 -34.66 4.34 17.98
C ALA A 12 -34.71 2.96 17.25
N GLY A 13 -35.19 1.89 17.89
CA GLY A 13 -35.14 0.53 17.33
C GLY A 13 -36.41 0.04 16.61
N GLN A 14 -37.54 0.74 16.72
CA GLN A 14 -38.85 0.17 16.36
C GLN A 14 -39.55 0.88 15.18
N ARG A 15 -38.99 1.98 14.65
CA ARG A 15 -39.56 2.72 13.51
C ARG A 15 -38.98 2.32 12.14
N LEU A 16 -37.84 1.62 12.10
CA LEU A 16 -37.21 1.25 10.82
C LEU A 16 -37.82 -0.02 10.19
N LEU A 17 -38.35 -0.94 11.00
CA LEU A 17 -39.01 -2.17 10.52
C LEU A 17 -40.42 -1.95 9.96
N PHE A 18 -41.09 -0.86 10.36
CA PHE A 18 -42.44 -0.54 9.85
C PHE A 18 -42.39 0.11 8.46
N LEU A 19 -41.29 0.78 8.10
CA LEU A 19 -41.11 1.40 6.79
C LEU A 19 -40.69 0.40 5.70
N THR A 20 -40.04 -0.71 6.06
CA THR A 20 -39.72 -1.79 5.12
C THR A 20 -40.92 -2.69 4.78
N ALA A 21 -41.88 -2.83 5.69
CA ALA A 21 -43.08 -3.65 5.46
C ALA A 21 -44.12 -2.95 4.55
N VAL A 22 -44.27 -1.62 4.67
CA VAL A 22 -45.23 -0.83 3.87
C VAL A 22 -44.77 -0.63 2.42
N ALA A 23 -43.46 -0.67 2.15
CA ALA A 23 -42.93 -0.59 0.79
C ALA A 23 -43.12 -1.91 0.00
N LEU A 24 -43.26 -3.05 0.68
CA LEU A 24 -43.45 -4.35 0.03
C LEU A 24 -44.91 -4.64 -0.36
N GLU A 25 -45.90 -4.01 0.29
CA GLU A 25 -47.32 -4.17 -0.08
C GLU A 25 -47.80 -3.22 -1.19
N LEU A 26 -47.06 -2.14 -1.51
CA LEU A 26 -47.46 -1.18 -2.55
C LEU A 26 -47.10 -1.58 -4.00
N LEU A 27 -46.50 -2.76 -4.22
CA LEU A 27 -46.24 -3.28 -5.57
C LEU A 27 -46.95 -4.61 -5.88
N GLY A 28 -47.80 -5.11 -4.98
CA GLY A 28 -48.57 -6.34 -5.17
C GLY A 28 -50.07 -6.11 -5.20
N GLY A 29 -50.68 -5.82 -6.36
CA GLY A 29 -52.14 -5.82 -6.43
C GLY A 29 -52.76 -5.33 -7.74
N ALA A 30 -52.81 -6.18 -8.77
CA ALA A 30 -53.90 -6.20 -9.74
C ALA A 30 -53.89 -7.51 -10.54
N GLY A 31 -54.76 -8.45 -10.15
CA GLY A 31 -55.00 -9.69 -10.88
C GLY A 31 -55.76 -9.42 -12.19
N GLY A 32 -55.28 -10.04 -13.27
CA GLY A 32 -55.98 -10.04 -14.56
C GLY A 32 -55.09 -10.09 -15.81
N SER A 33 -54.07 -10.96 -15.86
CA SER A 33 -53.36 -11.34 -17.11
C SER A 33 -52.26 -12.40 -16.86
N GLN A 34 -52.59 -13.45 -16.10
CA GLN A 34 -51.61 -14.38 -15.54
C GLN A 34 -50.95 -15.34 -16.56
N GLN A 35 -51.52 -15.52 -17.77
CA GLN A 35 -50.94 -16.39 -18.79
C GLN A 35 -49.99 -15.65 -19.76
N ALA A 36 -50.27 -14.38 -20.10
CA ALA A 36 -49.47 -13.60 -21.06
C ALA A 36 -48.26 -12.91 -20.40
N LEU A 37 -48.37 -12.50 -19.14
CA LEU A 37 -47.25 -11.99 -18.35
C LEU A 37 -46.29 -13.08 -17.88
N ARG A 38 -46.74 -14.34 -17.75
CA ARG A 38 -45.86 -15.47 -17.40
C ARG A 38 -44.93 -15.85 -18.56
N ASN A 39 -45.39 -15.76 -19.81
CA ASN A 39 -44.53 -16.01 -20.98
C ASN A 39 -43.60 -14.83 -21.28
N ARG A 40 -44.03 -13.57 -21.07
CA ARG A 40 -43.15 -12.39 -21.16
C ARG A 40 -42.16 -12.29 -19.99
N GLY A 41 -42.60 -12.64 -18.78
CA GLY A 41 -41.77 -12.70 -17.57
C GLY A 41 -40.76 -13.83 -17.63
N ALA A 42 -41.12 -15.01 -18.14
CA ALA A 42 -40.17 -16.08 -18.42
C ALA A 42 -39.18 -15.70 -19.53
N ALA A 43 -39.63 -15.05 -20.62
CA ALA A 43 -38.73 -14.60 -21.68
C ALA A 43 -37.84 -13.40 -21.28
N ALA A 44 -38.28 -12.56 -20.33
CA ALA A 44 -37.51 -11.45 -19.77
C ALA A 44 -36.56 -11.94 -18.66
N ALA A 45 -37.00 -12.86 -17.81
CA ALA A 45 -36.17 -13.52 -16.81
C ALA A 45 -35.10 -14.39 -17.49
N CYS A 46 -35.43 -15.11 -18.55
CA CYS A 46 -34.47 -15.90 -19.32
C CYS A 46 -33.52 -15.00 -20.16
N ARG A 47 -33.94 -13.77 -20.53
CA ARG A 47 -33.04 -12.75 -21.11
C ARG A 47 -32.15 -12.07 -20.07
N LEU A 48 -32.64 -11.83 -18.86
CA LEU A 48 -31.84 -11.29 -17.76
C LEU A 48 -30.85 -12.31 -17.26
N ASP A 49 -31.27 -13.57 -17.11
CA ASP A 49 -30.43 -14.70 -16.76
C ASP A 49 -29.40 -15.01 -17.85
N ASN A 50 -29.76 -14.92 -19.14
CA ASN A 50 -28.76 -14.99 -20.22
C ASN A 50 -27.83 -13.77 -20.25
N LYS A 51 -28.30 -12.56 -19.94
CA LYS A 51 -27.46 -11.35 -19.95
C LYS A 51 -26.53 -11.27 -18.73
N GLU A 52 -26.98 -11.74 -17.58
CA GLU A 52 -26.15 -11.97 -16.39
C GLU A 52 -25.22 -13.15 -16.63
N SER A 53 -25.67 -14.26 -17.20
CA SER A 53 -24.83 -15.43 -17.55
C SER A 53 -23.80 -15.11 -18.64
N GLU A 54 -24.11 -14.23 -19.59
CA GLU A 54 -23.14 -13.68 -20.57
C GLU A 54 -22.19 -12.66 -19.91
N SER A 55 -22.66 -11.88 -18.94
CA SER A 55 -21.82 -10.98 -18.13
C SER A 55 -20.85 -11.76 -17.23
N TRP A 56 -21.32 -12.81 -16.57
CA TRP A 56 -20.52 -13.74 -15.78
C TRP A 56 -19.63 -14.60 -16.67
N GLY A 57 -20.11 -15.07 -17.83
CA GLY A 57 -19.36 -15.86 -18.80
C GLY A 57 -18.27 -15.07 -19.53
N SER A 58 -18.46 -13.76 -19.73
CA SER A 58 -17.41 -12.86 -20.24
C SER A 58 -16.44 -12.39 -19.15
N LEU A 59 -16.90 -12.27 -17.89
CA LEU A 59 -16.04 -12.10 -16.71
C LEU A 59 -15.21 -13.35 -16.40
N LEU A 60 -15.73 -14.55 -16.70
CA LEU A 60 -15.10 -15.87 -16.54
C LEU A 60 -14.51 -16.41 -17.86
N SER A 61 -14.20 -15.54 -18.82
CA SER A 61 -13.38 -15.94 -19.96
C SER A 61 -12.01 -16.42 -19.43
N GLY A 62 -11.54 -17.58 -19.88
CA GLY A 62 -10.35 -18.24 -19.31
C GLY A 62 -9.10 -17.35 -19.23
N GLU A 63 -8.95 -16.42 -20.18
CA GLU A 63 -7.86 -15.44 -20.17
C GLU A 63 -7.99 -14.39 -19.06
N ARG A 64 -9.22 -13.98 -18.72
CA ARG A 64 -9.46 -13.01 -17.66
C ARG A 64 -9.25 -13.64 -16.29
N LEU A 65 -9.75 -14.86 -16.08
CA LEU A 65 -9.54 -15.61 -14.84
C LEU A 65 -8.04 -15.84 -14.59
N ASP A 66 -7.30 -16.19 -15.64
CA ASP A 66 -5.83 -16.33 -15.57
C ASP A 66 -5.15 -15.05 -15.10
N THR A 67 -5.54 -13.89 -15.64
CA THR A 67 -4.98 -12.59 -15.22
C THR A 67 -5.29 -12.26 -13.76
N TRP A 68 -6.51 -12.53 -13.29
CA TRP A 68 -6.87 -12.36 -11.87
C TRP A 68 -6.01 -13.23 -10.96
N ILE A 69 -5.90 -14.52 -11.28
CA ILE A 69 -5.12 -15.48 -10.49
C ILE A 69 -3.64 -15.09 -10.49
N CYS A 70 -3.07 -14.80 -11.66
CA CYS A 70 -1.67 -14.41 -11.79
C CYS A 70 -1.36 -13.11 -11.04
N SER A 71 -2.24 -12.11 -11.10
CA SER A 71 -2.06 -10.84 -10.39
C SER A 71 -2.11 -11.02 -8.89
N LEU A 72 -3.12 -11.74 -8.38
CA LEU A 72 -3.26 -12.00 -6.94
C LEU A 72 -2.11 -12.86 -6.41
N LEU A 73 -1.69 -13.87 -7.17
CA LEU A 73 -0.55 -14.72 -6.81
C LEU A 73 0.76 -13.92 -6.82
N GLY A 74 0.98 -13.09 -7.84
CA GLY A 74 2.16 -12.23 -7.94
C GLY A 74 2.25 -11.26 -6.76
N SER A 75 1.17 -10.55 -6.45
CA SER A 75 1.12 -9.64 -5.30
C SER A 75 1.26 -10.36 -3.97
N LEU A 76 0.72 -11.57 -3.85
CA LEU A 76 0.92 -12.41 -2.66
C LEU A 76 2.38 -12.81 -2.51
N VAL A 77 3.06 -13.22 -3.59
CA VAL A 77 4.48 -13.59 -3.57
C VAL A 77 5.34 -12.41 -3.13
N VAL A 78 5.07 -11.21 -3.65
CA VAL A 78 5.75 -9.98 -3.21
C VAL A 78 5.51 -9.74 -1.72
N GLY A 79 4.26 -9.75 -1.25
CA GLY A 79 3.95 -9.54 0.17
C GLY A 79 4.46 -10.63 1.12
N LEU A 80 4.65 -11.87 0.63
CA LEU A 80 5.28 -12.95 1.40
C LEU A 80 6.78 -12.72 1.62
N SER A 81 7.41 -11.84 0.84
CA SER A 81 8.82 -11.47 1.05
C SER A 81 9.04 -10.78 2.39
N GLY A 82 8.02 -10.19 3.02
CA GLY A 82 8.06 -9.68 4.39
C GLY A 82 8.37 -10.73 5.47
N VAL A 83 8.34 -12.03 5.14
CA VAL A 83 8.78 -13.11 6.04
C VAL A 83 10.28 -13.41 5.88
N PHE A 84 10.88 -13.03 4.74
CA PHE A 84 12.28 -13.27 4.40
C PHE A 84 13.27 -12.77 5.45
N PRO A 85 13.07 -11.62 6.12
CA PRO A 85 13.97 -11.16 7.17
C PRO A 85 14.18 -12.17 8.31
N LEU A 86 13.20 -13.06 8.59
CA LEU A 86 13.36 -14.11 9.60
C LEU A 86 14.47 -15.12 9.27
N LEU A 87 14.79 -15.29 7.99
CA LEU A 87 15.82 -16.20 7.49
C LEU A 87 17.21 -15.56 7.53
N VAL A 88 17.29 -14.25 7.25
CA VAL A 88 18.56 -13.51 7.21
C VAL A 88 18.98 -13.02 8.60
N VAL A 89 18.02 -12.61 9.42
CA VAL A 89 18.28 -12.03 10.74
C VAL A 89 18.41 -13.13 11.81
N PRO A 90 19.58 -13.28 12.46
CA PRO A 90 19.84 -14.35 13.42
C PRO A 90 18.83 -14.41 14.57
N LEU A 91 18.51 -15.64 15.03
CA LEU A 91 17.56 -15.92 16.12
C LEU A 91 17.85 -15.17 17.42
N GLU A 92 19.13 -14.97 17.72
CA GLU A 92 19.59 -14.31 18.94
C GLU A 92 19.19 -12.82 18.98
N MET A 93 19.04 -12.19 17.82
CA MET A 93 18.94 -10.74 17.75
C MET A 93 17.71 -10.19 18.45
N GLY A 94 16.56 -10.89 18.42
CA GLY A 94 15.34 -10.45 19.09
C GLY A 94 15.32 -10.66 20.62
N THR A 95 16.06 -11.64 21.13
CA THR A 95 16.14 -11.93 22.57
C THR A 95 17.34 -11.26 23.25
N THR A 96 18.38 -10.92 22.49
CA THR A 96 19.59 -10.25 22.98
C THR A 96 19.67 -8.76 22.61
N LEU A 97 18.56 -8.10 22.29
CA LEU A 97 18.54 -6.64 22.01
C LEU A 97 19.12 -5.82 23.18
N HIS A 98 18.94 -6.28 24.41
CA HIS A 98 19.51 -5.67 25.62
C HIS A 98 21.02 -5.91 25.78
N SER A 99 21.63 -6.75 24.96
CA SER A 99 23.08 -6.92 24.92
C SER A 99 23.72 -5.81 24.09
N GLU A 100 24.88 -5.32 24.52
CA GLU A 100 25.67 -4.34 23.78
C GLU A 100 25.99 -4.80 22.34
N ALA A 101 26.20 -6.11 22.15
CA ALA A 101 26.44 -6.69 20.83
C ALA A 101 25.19 -6.69 19.94
N GLY A 102 24.00 -6.89 20.53
CA GLY A 102 22.71 -6.85 19.83
C GLY A 102 22.37 -5.43 19.37
N ALA A 103 22.47 -4.45 20.27
CA ALA A 103 22.27 -3.04 19.95
C ALA A 103 23.21 -2.56 18.82
N ARG A 104 24.48 -3.00 18.85
CA ARG A 104 25.45 -2.69 17.80
C ARG A 104 25.05 -3.25 16.43
N ARG A 105 24.66 -4.53 16.38
CA ARG A 105 24.18 -5.15 15.13
C ARG A 105 22.90 -4.49 14.61
N LEU A 106 22.00 -4.09 15.52
CA LEU A 106 20.79 -3.37 15.14
C LEU A 106 21.13 -2.02 14.48
N LYS A 107 22.04 -1.22 15.04
CA LYS A 107 22.50 0.03 14.41
C LYS A 107 23.13 -0.20 13.03
N GLN A 108 23.89 -1.28 12.86
CA GLN A 108 24.45 -1.67 11.56
C GLN A 108 23.35 -2.00 10.54
N LEU A 109 22.34 -2.77 10.94
CA LEU A 109 21.17 -3.07 10.09
C LEU A 109 20.36 -1.83 9.78
N LEU A 110 20.14 -0.94 10.74
CA LEU A 110 19.46 0.35 10.54
C LEU A 110 20.23 1.27 9.59
N SER A 111 21.57 1.22 9.60
CA SER A 111 22.39 1.96 8.65
C SER A 111 22.19 1.48 7.22
N PHE A 112 22.21 0.16 7.03
CA PHE A 112 21.89 -0.46 5.74
C PHE A 112 20.44 -0.14 5.32
N ALA A 113 19.49 -0.25 6.25
CA ALA A 113 18.07 0.06 6.04
C ALA A 113 17.88 1.50 5.58
N LEU A 114 18.53 2.46 6.24
CA LEU A 114 18.47 3.87 5.87
C LEU A 114 18.98 4.10 4.44
N GLY A 115 20.09 3.45 4.07
CA GLY A 115 20.60 3.49 2.70
C GLY A 115 19.63 2.90 1.68
N GLY A 116 19.04 1.75 2.00
CA GLY A 116 18.01 1.10 1.16
C GLY A 116 16.76 1.96 1.02
N LEU A 117 16.28 2.59 2.09
CA LEU A 117 15.09 3.44 2.12
C LEU A 117 15.29 4.72 1.30
N LEU A 118 16.44 5.38 1.45
CA LEU A 118 16.81 6.53 0.62
C LEU A 118 16.99 6.13 -0.85
N GLY A 119 17.60 4.97 -1.10
CA GLY A 119 17.70 4.39 -2.43
C GLY A 119 16.33 4.14 -3.06
N ASN A 120 15.39 3.56 -2.33
CA ASN A 120 14.02 3.32 -2.77
C ASN A 120 13.35 4.63 -3.22
N VAL A 121 13.39 5.65 -2.35
CA VAL A 121 12.79 6.95 -2.65
C VAL A 121 13.39 7.58 -3.91
N PHE A 122 14.71 7.75 -3.94
CA PHE A 122 15.35 8.59 -4.95
C PHE A 122 15.62 7.88 -6.27
N LEU A 123 15.79 6.56 -6.25
CA LEU A 123 16.17 5.78 -7.44
C LEU A 123 15.01 4.96 -8.00
N HIS A 124 13.93 4.77 -7.24
CA HIS A 124 12.79 3.98 -7.68
C HIS A 124 11.49 4.79 -7.69
N LEU A 125 10.97 5.17 -6.51
CA LEU A 125 9.64 5.77 -6.38
C LEU A 125 9.50 7.13 -7.09
N LEU A 126 10.47 8.04 -6.91
CA LEU A 126 10.42 9.37 -7.52
C LEU A 126 10.63 9.32 -9.06
N PRO A 127 11.63 8.60 -9.60
CA PRO A 127 11.75 8.41 -11.04
C PRO A 127 10.51 7.77 -11.67
N GLU A 128 9.90 6.78 -11.02
CA GLU A 128 8.70 6.11 -11.51
C GLU A 128 7.48 7.05 -11.50
N ALA A 129 7.26 7.79 -10.42
CA ALA A 129 6.21 8.82 -10.33
C ALA A 129 6.33 9.86 -11.47
N TRP A 130 7.57 10.21 -11.82
CA TRP A 130 7.86 11.12 -12.92
C TRP A 130 7.53 10.53 -14.29
N ALA A 131 7.82 9.24 -14.49
CA ALA A 131 7.48 8.54 -15.72
C ALA A 131 5.96 8.53 -15.95
N TYR A 132 5.16 8.32 -14.89
CA TYR A 132 3.69 8.34 -14.98
C TYR A 132 3.14 9.72 -15.33
N THR A 133 3.65 10.79 -14.71
CA THR A 133 3.21 12.16 -15.01
C THR A 133 3.57 12.60 -16.43
N CYS A 134 4.75 12.22 -16.94
CA CYS A 134 5.12 12.45 -18.33
C CYS A 134 4.22 11.70 -19.32
N SER A 135 3.81 10.48 -18.97
CA SER A 135 2.95 9.64 -19.80
C SER A 135 1.54 10.21 -19.94
N ALA A 136 0.95 10.68 -18.83
CA ALA A 136 -0.34 11.38 -18.81
C ALA A 136 -0.32 12.67 -19.68
N SER A 137 0.78 13.42 -19.65
CA SER A 137 0.95 14.65 -20.43
C SER A 137 0.98 14.42 -21.96
N ARG A 138 1.37 13.23 -22.45
CA ARG A 138 1.39 12.92 -23.89
C ARG A 138 -0.01 12.68 -24.50
N VAL A 139 -1.00 12.36 -23.67
CA VAL A 139 -2.36 12.00 -24.13
C VAL A 139 -3.26 13.23 -24.31
N LEU A 140 -2.95 14.36 -23.66
CA LEU A 140 -3.65 15.64 -23.79
C LEU A 140 -2.66 16.74 -24.21
N PRO A 141 -2.27 16.82 -25.49
CA PRO A 141 -1.44 17.92 -25.98
C PRO A 141 -2.29 19.20 -25.98
N SER A 142 -2.29 19.93 -24.88
CA SER A 142 -2.72 21.33 -24.89
C SER A 142 -1.56 22.19 -25.38
N ALA A 143 -1.87 23.13 -26.27
CA ALA A 143 -0.91 23.92 -27.06
C ALA A 143 -0.13 24.98 -26.25
N GLY A 144 0.52 24.58 -25.14
CA GLY A 144 1.30 25.44 -24.26
C GLY A 144 2.54 24.72 -23.72
N GLY A 145 3.52 24.50 -24.61
CA GLY A 145 4.80 23.86 -24.27
C GLY A 145 5.64 24.68 -23.28
N GLU A 146 6.42 23.98 -22.47
CA GLU A 146 7.31 24.45 -21.38
C GLU A 146 6.65 24.76 -20.01
N GLY A 147 5.50 25.44 -19.97
CA GLY A 147 4.85 25.78 -18.69
C GLY A 147 4.20 24.58 -17.96
N GLN A 148 3.58 23.66 -18.71
CA GLN A 148 2.88 22.50 -18.14
C GLN A 148 3.81 21.47 -17.52
N SER A 149 5.01 21.27 -18.08
CA SER A 149 5.99 20.35 -17.49
C SER A 149 6.45 20.85 -16.13
N LEU A 150 6.75 22.15 -15.98
CA LEU A 150 7.19 22.69 -14.69
C LEU A 150 6.09 22.59 -13.62
N GLN A 151 4.84 22.90 -13.97
CA GLN A 151 3.71 22.82 -13.04
C GLN A 151 3.48 21.37 -12.56
N GLN A 152 3.63 20.38 -13.43
CA GLN A 152 3.42 18.98 -13.08
C GLN A 152 4.56 18.44 -12.19
N GLN A 153 5.79 18.88 -12.42
CA GLN A 153 6.93 18.58 -11.54
C GLN A 153 6.75 19.20 -10.15
N GLN A 154 6.25 20.43 -10.09
CA GLN A 154 5.87 21.07 -8.82
C GLN A 154 4.78 20.28 -8.10
N GLN A 155 3.80 19.75 -8.83
CA GLN A 155 2.74 18.93 -8.25
C GLN A 155 3.27 17.61 -7.65
N LEU A 156 4.25 16.95 -8.30
CA LEU A 156 4.94 15.79 -7.70
C LEU A 156 5.64 16.19 -6.39
N GLY A 157 6.39 17.28 -6.39
CA GLY A 157 7.05 17.79 -5.19
C GLY A 157 6.07 18.12 -4.06
N LEU A 158 4.89 18.66 -4.39
CA LEU A 158 3.82 18.91 -3.43
C LEU A 158 3.27 17.62 -2.83
N TRP A 159 3.14 16.54 -3.61
CA TRP A 159 2.73 15.24 -3.08
C TRP A 159 3.78 14.64 -2.15
N VAL A 160 5.08 14.78 -2.45
CA VAL A 160 6.16 14.39 -1.53
C VAL A 160 6.06 15.15 -0.21
N ILE A 161 5.87 16.47 -0.27
CA ILE A 161 5.69 17.30 0.93
C ILE A 161 4.43 16.87 1.69
N ALA A 162 3.32 16.62 0.99
CA ALA A 162 2.07 16.17 1.61
C ALA A 162 2.26 14.84 2.35
N GLY A 163 2.97 13.87 1.76
CA GLY A 163 3.34 12.61 2.40
C GLY A 163 4.16 12.82 3.67
N PHE A 164 5.25 13.59 3.57
CA PHE A 164 6.12 13.89 4.70
C PHE A 164 5.36 14.58 5.85
N LEU A 165 4.55 15.61 5.53
CA LEU A 165 3.74 16.32 6.52
C LEU A 165 2.65 15.45 7.12
N THR A 166 2.06 14.53 6.36
CA THR A 166 1.06 13.60 6.87
C THR A 166 1.67 12.67 7.90
N PHE A 167 2.84 12.09 7.62
CA PHE A 167 3.53 11.22 8.56
C PHE A 167 3.96 11.98 9.83
N LEU A 168 4.46 13.21 9.68
CA LEU A 168 4.75 14.10 10.80
C LEU A 168 3.50 14.41 11.64
N ALA A 169 2.36 14.67 10.99
CA ALA A 169 1.11 14.96 11.67
C ALA A 169 0.58 13.71 12.40
N LEU A 170 0.64 12.54 11.76
CA LEU A 170 0.26 11.27 12.38
C LEU A 170 1.12 10.98 13.61
N GLU A 171 2.45 11.10 13.48
CA GLU A 171 3.35 10.95 14.63
C GLU A 171 2.94 11.89 15.76
N LYS A 172 2.75 13.18 15.47
CA LYS A 172 2.33 14.18 16.46
C LYS A 172 0.96 13.89 17.10
N MET A 173 0.01 13.33 16.34
CA MET A 173 -1.32 12.96 16.84
C MET A 173 -1.27 11.75 17.78
N PHE A 174 -0.37 10.80 17.53
CA PHE A 174 -0.21 9.62 18.39
C PHE A 174 0.74 9.85 19.57
N LEU A 175 1.53 10.93 19.54
CA LEU A 175 2.38 11.40 20.62
C LEU A 175 1.64 12.36 21.57
N ASP A 176 0.48 11.96 22.10
CA ASP A 176 -0.18 12.72 23.17
C ASP A 176 0.36 12.26 24.54
N SER A 177 1.28 13.07 25.09
CA SER A 177 1.73 13.09 26.48
C SER A 177 1.90 11.71 27.17
N LYS A 178 3.01 10.99 26.89
CA LYS A 178 3.84 10.20 27.87
C LYS A 178 4.92 9.33 27.17
N GLU A 179 6.16 9.54 27.58
CA GLU A 179 7.39 8.70 27.49
C GLU A 179 8.00 8.28 26.14
N GLN A 180 9.35 8.25 26.14
CA GLN A 180 10.29 7.84 25.08
C GLN A 180 10.06 6.42 24.55
N GLU A 181 9.45 5.51 25.33
CA GLU A 181 9.13 4.16 24.83
C GLU A 181 8.00 4.18 23.79
N ARG A 182 7.03 5.09 23.91
CA ARG A 182 5.92 5.19 22.95
C ARG A 182 6.34 5.80 21.62
N THR A 183 7.36 6.68 21.60
CA THR A 183 7.87 7.26 20.35
C THR A 183 8.47 6.20 19.44
N SER A 184 9.24 5.26 20.00
CA SER A 184 9.81 4.15 19.24
C SER A 184 8.74 3.24 18.61
N GLN A 185 7.66 2.93 19.35
CA GLN A 185 6.56 2.12 18.83
C GLN A 185 5.75 2.83 17.74
N VAL A 186 5.48 4.14 17.89
CA VAL A 186 4.81 4.94 16.87
C VAL A 186 5.61 4.93 15.57
N SER A 187 6.93 5.10 15.64
CA SER A 187 7.79 4.96 14.45
C SER A 187 7.66 3.59 13.78
N GLY A 188 7.54 2.50 14.55
CA GLY A 188 7.34 1.16 13.98
C GLY A 188 6.00 1.03 13.24
N TYR A 189 4.92 1.58 13.78
CA TYR A 189 3.62 1.59 13.11
C TYR A 189 3.56 2.49 11.88
N LEU A 190 4.23 3.65 11.91
CA LEU A 190 4.38 4.50 10.74
C LEU A 190 5.15 3.79 9.63
N ASN A 191 6.19 3.03 9.98
CA ASN A 191 6.90 2.20 9.02
C ASN A 191 5.98 1.17 8.35
N LEU A 192 5.17 0.46 9.13
CA LEU A 192 4.17 -0.48 8.59
C LEU A 192 3.14 0.19 7.70
N LEU A 193 2.72 1.42 8.05
CA LEU A 193 1.80 2.18 7.22
C LEU A 193 2.44 2.53 5.86
N ALA A 194 3.68 3.03 5.85
CA ALA A 194 4.39 3.34 4.62
C ALA A 194 4.57 2.08 3.75
N ASN A 195 5.04 0.99 4.35
CA ASN A 195 5.18 -0.31 3.68
C ASN A 195 3.82 -0.83 3.15
N THR A 196 2.72 -0.67 3.89
CA THR A 196 1.38 -1.04 3.39
C THR A 196 0.98 -0.27 2.14
N ILE A 197 1.29 1.03 2.08
CA ILE A 197 1.00 1.86 0.91
C ILE A 197 1.92 1.47 -0.26
N ASP A 198 3.19 1.16 0.02
CA ASP A 198 4.16 0.72 -0.98
C ASP A 198 3.78 -0.65 -1.58
N ASN A 199 3.42 -1.60 -0.72
CA ASN A 199 2.89 -2.89 -1.14
C ASN A 199 1.60 -2.74 -1.93
N PHE A 200 0.73 -1.77 -1.61
CA PHE A 200 -0.42 -1.44 -2.44
C PHE A 200 -0.01 -0.98 -3.84
N THR A 201 1.01 -0.11 -3.98
CA THR A 201 1.53 0.27 -5.30
C THR A 201 2.18 -0.89 -6.03
N HIS A 202 2.93 -1.76 -5.37
CA HIS A 202 3.42 -3.00 -5.97
C HIS A 202 2.28 -3.87 -6.50
N GLY A 203 1.20 -4.01 -5.74
CA GLY A 203 0.00 -4.73 -6.16
C GLY A 203 -0.64 -4.15 -7.41
N LEU A 204 -0.75 -2.82 -7.50
CA LEU A 204 -1.22 -2.11 -8.69
C LEU A 204 -0.31 -2.38 -9.90
N ALA A 205 1.01 -2.29 -9.74
CA ALA A 205 2.00 -2.49 -10.81
C ALA A 205 2.01 -3.94 -11.33
N VAL A 206 1.97 -4.92 -10.43
CA VAL A 206 1.86 -6.35 -10.76
C VAL A 206 0.57 -6.63 -11.53
N ALA A 207 -0.57 -6.14 -11.06
CA ALA A 207 -1.83 -6.37 -11.76
C ALA A 207 -1.89 -5.64 -13.12
N ALA A 208 -1.43 -4.40 -13.19
CA ALA A 208 -1.37 -3.63 -14.42
C ALA A 208 -0.50 -4.32 -15.49
N SER A 209 0.65 -4.87 -15.09
CA SER A 209 1.55 -5.58 -16.00
C SER A 209 0.97 -6.92 -16.50
N PHE A 210 0.26 -7.67 -15.65
CA PHE A 210 -0.47 -8.88 -16.08
C PHE A 210 -1.65 -8.57 -17.01
N LEU A 211 -2.30 -7.41 -16.86
CA LEU A 211 -3.31 -6.92 -17.81
C LEU A 211 -2.71 -6.63 -19.20
N VAL A 212 -1.43 -6.28 -19.28
CA VAL A 212 -0.72 -6.10 -20.57
C VAL A 212 -0.33 -7.46 -21.15
N SER A 213 0.41 -8.29 -20.40
CA SER A 213 0.70 -9.68 -20.80
C SER A 213 1.25 -10.51 -19.64
N LYS A 214 1.08 -11.84 -19.71
CA LYS A 214 1.64 -12.79 -18.72
C LYS A 214 3.17 -12.66 -18.56
N LYS A 215 3.89 -12.41 -19.66
CA LYS A 215 5.35 -12.26 -19.64
C LYS A 215 5.78 -10.99 -18.91
N ILE A 216 5.14 -9.87 -19.20
CA ILE A 216 5.46 -8.59 -18.53
C ILE A 216 5.08 -8.68 -17.05
N GLY A 217 3.90 -9.23 -16.71
CA GLY A 217 3.51 -9.44 -15.32
C GLY A 217 4.49 -10.27 -14.49
N LEU A 218 5.00 -11.37 -15.06
CA LEU A 218 6.02 -12.19 -14.37
C LEU A 218 7.34 -11.43 -14.16
N LEU A 219 7.79 -10.69 -15.18
CA LEU A 219 9.01 -9.88 -15.09
C LEU A 219 8.85 -8.76 -14.05
N THR A 220 7.73 -8.04 -14.06
CA THR A 220 7.42 -7.00 -13.07
C THR A 220 7.33 -7.57 -11.65
N THR A 221 6.70 -8.73 -11.48
CA THR A 221 6.64 -9.41 -10.17
C THR A 221 8.04 -9.76 -9.66
N MET A 222 8.90 -10.30 -10.53
CA MET A 222 10.27 -10.67 -10.16
C MET A 222 11.12 -9.43 -9.86
N ALA A 223 11.01 -8.39 -10.68
CA ALA A 223 11.66 -7.09 -10.48
C ALA A 223 11.33 -6.51 -9.10
N ILE A 224 10.04 -6.41 -8.79
CA ILE A 224 9.55 -5.91 -7.51
C ILE A 224 10.06 -6.78 -6.37
N LEU A 225 9.93 -8.10 -6.47
CA LEU A 225 10.39 -9.01 -5.43
C LEU A 225 11.89 -8.84 -5.10
N LEU A 226 12.72 -8.57 -6.11
CA LEU A 226 14.16 -8.40 -5.93
C LEU A 226 14.50 -7.13 -5.12
N HIS A 227 13.83 -6.02 -5.37
CA HIS A 227 14.05 -4.78 -4.60
C HIS A 227 13.29 -4.75 -3.27
N GLU A 228 12.22 -5.54 -3.13
CA GLU A 228 11.44 -5.63 -1.90
C GLU A 228 12.20 -6.36 -0.80
N ILE A 229 12.96 -7.40 -1.14
CA ILE A 229 13.73 -8.18 -0.16
C ILE A 229 14.68 -7.30 0.70
N PRO A 230 15.53 -6.44 0.13
CA PRO A 230 16.35 -5.50 0.90
C PRO A 230 15.52 -4.53 1.74
N HIS A 231 14.40 -4.05 1.19
CA HIS A 231 13.51 -3.11 1.84
C HIS A 231 12.86 -3.74 3.09
N GLU A 232 12.34 -4.96 2.96
CA GLU A 232 11.72 -5.71 4.06
C GLU A 232 12.74 -6.03 5.17
N VAL A 233 14.01 -6.30 4.83
CA VAL A 233 15.07 -6.46 5.83
C VAL A 233 15.29 -5.16 6.63
N GLY A 234 15.22 -4.01 5.96
CA GLY A 234 15.34 -2.71 6.61
C GLY A 234 14.15 -2.39 7.51
N ASP A 235 12.94 -2.59 7.00
CA ASP A 235 11.69 -2.41 7.74
C ASP A 235 11.61 -3.32 8.98
N PHE A 236 12.10 -4.54 8.86
CA PHE A 236 12.20 -5.46 9.98
C PHE A 236 13.16 -4.93 11.06
N ALA A 237 14.28 -4.33 10.67
CA ALA A 237 15.20 -3.70 11.62
C ALA A 237 14.55 -2.51 12.34
N ILE A 238 13.74 -1.71 11.64
CA ILE A 238 12.97 -0.60 12.23
C ILE A 238 11.95 -1.14 13.26
N LEU A 239 11.28 -2.24 12.97
CA LEU A 239 10.35 -2.89 13.91
C LEU A 239 11.06 -3.46 15.14
N LEU A 240 12.20 -4.14 14.97
CA LEU A 240 12.98 -4.62 16.11
C LEU A 240 13.44 -3.46 17.01
N ARG A 241 13.85 -2.34 16.40
CA ARG A 241 14.20 -1.12 17.14
C ARG A 241 13.00 -0.54 17.88
N ALA A 242 11.81 -0.57 17.28
CA ALA A 242 10.56 -0.14 17.90
C ALA A 242 10.09 -1.06 19.05
N GLY A 243 10.86 -2.10 19.40
CA GLY A 243 10.62 -2.98 20.54
C GLY A 243 9.77 -4.21 20.22
N PHE A 244 9.45 -4.47 18.94
CA PHE A 244 8.75 -5.68 18.55
C PHE A 244 9.70 -6.88 18.56
N ASP A 245 9.22 -8.04 19.03
CA ASP A 245 9.97 -9.29 18.88
C ASP A 245 9.95 -9.76 17.41
N ARG A 246 10.90 -10.63 17.04
CA ARG A 246 11.07 -11.11 15.65
C ARG A 246 9.80 -11.71 15.04
N TRP A 247 8.99 -12.43 15.82
CA TRP A 247 7.79 -13.06 15.30
C TRP A 247 6.65 -12.06 15.14
N SER A 248 6.53 -11.11 16.08
CA SER A 248 5.58 -10.00 15.94
C SER A 248 5.93 -9.09 14.77
N ALA A 249 7.21 -8.74 14.61
CA ALA A 249 7.68 -7.98 13.46
C ALA A 249 7.34 -8.68 12.13
N ALA A 250 7.64 -9.97 11.99
CA ALA A 250 7.32 -10.73 10.77
C ALA A 250 5.81 -10.87 10.52
N LYS A 251 4.99 -11.03 11.56
CA LYS A 251 3.52 -11.08 11.43
C LYS A 251 2.96 -9.73 10.96
N LEU A 252 3.48 -8.62 11.50
CA LEU A 252 3.07 -7.28 11.11
C LEU A 252 3.51 -6.97 9.69
N GLN A 253 4.73 -7.36 9.32
CA GLN A 253 5.24 -7.18 7.96
C GLN A 253 4.43 -7.99 6.95
N LEU A 254 4.13 -9.26 7.27
CA LEU A 254 3.22 -10.09 6.45
C LEU A 254 1.81 -9.49 6.33
N SER A 255 1.33 -8.74 7.33
CA SER A 255 0.02 -8.10 7.25
C SER A 255 -0.04 -7.01 6.16
N THR A 256 1.09 -6.41 5.79
CA THR A 256 1.17 -5.41 4.72
C THR A 256 0.92 -6.01 3.34
N ALA A 257 1.03 -7.35 3.18
CA ALA A 257 0.65 -8.06 1.96
C ALA A 257 -0.83 -7.85 1.59
N LEU A 258 -1.69 -7.54 2.57
CA LEU A 258 -3.08 -7.14 2.32
C LEU A 258 -3.14 -5.87 1.46
N GLY A 259 -2.23 -4.91 1.66
CA GLY A 259 -2.08 -3.72 0.83
C GLY A 259 -1.89 -4.11 -0.63
N GLY A 260 -0.95 -5.02 -0.92
CA GLY A 260 -0.69 -5.49 -2.30
C GLY A 260 -1.84 -6.26 -2.93
N LEU A 261 -2.58 -7.07 -2.16
CA LEU A 261 -3.79 -7.72 -2.66
C LEU A 261 -4.89 -6.71 -2.99
N LEU A 262 -5.07 -5.68 -2.15
CA LEU A 262 -6.03 -4.61 -2.39
C LEU A 262 -5.63 -3.77 -3.61
N GLY A 263 -4.34 -3.48 -3.79
CA GLY A 263 -3.80 -2.81 -4.97
C GLY A 263 -4.07 -3.59 -6.25
N ALA A 264 -3.79 -4.89 -6.24
CA ALA A 264 -4.08 -5.75 -7.39
C ALA A 264 -5.57 -5.79 -7.72
N CYS A 265 -6.43 -5.97 -6.70
CA CYS A 265 -7.87 -5.91 -6.87
C CYS A 265 -8.32 -4.57 -7.49
N PHE A 266 -7.77 -3.45 -7.01
CA PHE A 266 -8.11 -2.13 -7.53
C PHE A 266 -7.72 -1.96 -9.01
N ALA A 267 -6.51 -2.35 -9.39
CA ALA A 267 -6.06 -2.31 -10.79
C ALA A 267 -6.94 -3.16 -11.71
N ILE A 268 -7.33 -4.35 -11.28
CA ILE A 268 -8.18 -5.22 -12.10
C ILE A 268 -9.62 -4.71 -12.17
N CYS A 269 -10.15 -4.15 -11.09
CA CYS A 269 -11.50 -3.56 -11.05
C CYS A 269 -11.63 -2.32 -11.93
N THR A 270 -10.59 -1.48 -11.98
CA THR A 270 -10.58 -0.25 -12.79
C THR A 270 -10.49 -0.53 -14.29
N GLN A 271 -9.95 -1.69 -14.72
CA GLN A 271 -9.89 -2.19 -16.12
C GLN A 271 -9.30 -1.20 -17.15
N SER A 272 -8.67 -0.12 -16.69
CA SER A 272 -8.18 0.97 -17.51
C SER A 272 -6.77 1.34 -17.05
N PRO A 273 -5.74 1.14 -17.89
CA PRO A 273 -4.36 1.54 -17.59
C PRO A 273 -4.27 3.00 -17.12
N LYS A 274 -5.09 3.89 -17.72
CA LYS A 274 -5.12 5.31 -17.36
C LYS A 274 -5.50 5.57 -15.90
N GLY A 275 -6.44 4.81 -15.35
CA GLY A 275 -6.86 4.97 -13.95
C GLY A 275 -5.77 4.55 -12.97
N VAL A 276 -4.99 3.53 -13.33
CA VAL A 276 -3.83 3.08 -12.53
C VAL A 276 -2.70 4.09 -12.61
N GLU A 277 -2.39 4.60 -13.80
CA GLU A 277 -1.35 5.63 -14.00
C GLU A 277 -1.64 6.92 -13.21
N GLU A 278 -2.88 7.40 -13.22
CA GLU A 278 -3.29 8.58 -12.43
C GLU A 278 -3.17 8.34 -10.92
N THR A 279 -3.51 7.14 -10.47
CA THR A 279 -3.40 6.73 -9.06
C THR A 279 -1.93 6.67 -8.63
N MET A 280 -1.08 6.02 -9.42
CA MET A 280 0.37 5.92 -9.24
C MET A 280 1.05 7.29 -9.17
N ALA A 281 0.66 8.21 -10.06
CA ALA A 281 1.22 9.56 -10.14
C ALA A 281 1.00 10.40 -8.86
N CYS A 282 0.01 10.05 -8.03
CA CYS A 282 -0.24 10.71 -6.74
C CYS A 282 0.30 9.90 -5.55
N ILE A 283 0.12 8.58 -5.56
CA ILE A 283 0.47 7.72 -4.42
C ILE A 283 1.99 7.57 -4.29
N LEU A 284 2.74 7.29 -5.37
CA LEU A 284 4.19 7.10 -5.31
C LEU A 284 4.95 8.30 -4.70
N PRO A 285 4.72 9.57 -5.13
CA PRO A 285 5.41 10.70 -4.50
C PRO A 285 4.93 10.91 -3.06
N PHE A 286 3.66 10.65 -2.74
CA PHE A 286 3.17 10.69 -1.37
C PHE A 286 3.89 9.66 -0.48
N THR A 287 3.99 8.40 -0.91
CA THR A 287 4.72 7.33 -0.20
C THR A 287 6.19 7.68 -0.04
N SER A 288 6.81 8.26 -1.08
CA SER A 288 8.19 8.75 -1.02
C SER A 288 8.40 9.77 0.11
N GLY A 289 7.44 10.68 0.31
CA GLY A 289 7.46 11.62 1.42
C GLY A 289 7.39 10.95 2.80
N GLY A 290 6.55 9.92 2.94
CA GLY A 290 6.46 9.11 4.16
C GLY A 290 7.75 8.36 4.48
N PHE A 291 8.35 7.69 3.48
CA PHE A 291 9.64 7.02 3.65
C PHE A 291 10.79 7.98 3.94
N LEU A 292 10.81 9.18 3.33
CA LEU A 292 11.76 10.23 3.69
C LEU A 292 11.62 10.66 5.15
N TYR A 293 10.39 10.78 5.65
CA TYR A 293 10.15 11.09 7.05
C TYR A 293 10.69 10.00 7.97
N ILE A 294 10.37 8.74 7.69
CA ILE A 294 10.89 7.60 8.48
C ILE A 294 12.43 7.57 8.44
N ALA A 295 13.01 7.69 7.26
CA ALA A 295 14.46 7.69 7.05
C ALA A 295 15.15 8.80 7.86
N LEU A 296 14.73 10.05 7.66
CA LEU A 296 15.47 11.22 8.12
C LEU A 296 15.11 11.65 9.55
N VAL A 297 13.87 11.42 9.98
CA VAL A 297 13.38 11.85 11.29
C VAL A 297 13.42 10.70 12.28
N ASN A 298 13.08 9.48 11.84
CA ASN A 298 12.92 8.37 12.77
C ASN A 298 14.15 7.46 12.82
N VAL A 299 14.99 7.39 11.79
CA VAL A 299 16.17 6.47 11.74
C VAL A 299 17.51 7.19 11.81
N LEU A 300 17.70 8.22 10.99
CA LEU A 300 18.98 8.91 10.90
C LEU A 300 19.49 9.48 12.23
N PRO A 301 18.67 10.08 13.12
CA PRO A 301 19.17 10.64 14.38
C PRO A 301 19.87 9.61 15.27
N ASP A 302 19.34 8.38 15.36
CA ASP A 302 19.94 7.29 16.15
C ASP A 302 21.35 6.90 15.68
N LEU A 303 21.62 7.05 14.38
CA LEU A 303 22.93 6.77 13.78
C LEU A 303 23.92 7.92 14.02
N LEU A 304 23.42 9.15 14.10
CA LEU A 304 24.25 10.34 14.37
C LEU A 304 24.75 10.40 15.82
N GLU A 305 24.12 9.67 16.74
CA GLU A 305 24.54 9.57 18.15
C GLU A 305 25.76 8.63 18.39
N GLU A 306 26.41 8.10 17.35
CA GLU A 306 27.58 7.22 17.52
C GLU A 306 28.89 8.01 17.76
N ASP A 307 29.45 7.91 18.97
CA ASP A 307 30.66 8.62 19.38
C ASP A 307 31.98 8.02 18.82
N ASP A 308 32.00 6.71 18.53
CA ASP A 308 33.20 6.02 18.05
C ASP A 308 33.39 6.27 16.53
N PRO A 309 34.47 6.92 16.09
CA PRO A 309 34.66 7.30 14.69
C PRO A 309 34.79 6.09 13.76
N TRP A 310 35.32 4.96 14.26
CA TRP A 310 35.43 3.75 13.45
C TRP A 310 34.06 3.11 13.24
N ARG A 311 33.21 3.11 14.25
CA ARG A 311 31.83 2.60 14.15
C ARG A 311 30.97 3.51 13.29
N SER A 312 31.13 4.82 13.42
CA SER A 312 30.48 5.80 12.55
C SER A 312 30.86 5.56 11.08
N LEU A 313 32.14 5.32 10.78
CA LEU A 313 32.57 4.95 9.44
C LEU A 313 31.92 3.64 8.95
N GLN A 314 31.82 2.61 9.80
CA GLN A 314 31.12 1.37 9.45
C GLN A 314 29.64 1.60 9.12
N GLN A 315 28.94 2.45 9.90
CA GLN A 315 27.55 2.81 9.65
C GLN A 315 27.40 3.53 8.29
N VAL A 316 28.26 4.51 8.00
CA VAL A 316 28.25 5.21 6.70
C VAL A 316 28.52 4.24 5.55
N LEU A 317 29.48 3.32 5.69
CA LEU A 317 29.76 2.31 4.65
C LEU A 317 28.57 1.38 4.42
N LEU A 318 27.86 0.97 5.48
CA LEU A 318 26.65 0.16 5.38
C LEU A 318 25.49 0.91 4.73
N LEU A 319 25.35 2.21 5.02
CA LEU A 319 24.39 3.08 4.34
C LEU A 319 24.71 3.18 2.84
N CYS A 320 25.97 3.45 2.47
CA CYS A 320 26.38 3.45 1.08
C CYS A 320 26.16 2.10 0.42
N MET A 321 26.40 1.00 1.12
CA MET A 321 26.15 -0.35 0.63
C MET A 321 24.65 -0.57 0.37
N GLY A 322 23.75 -0.11 1.25
CA GLY A 322 22.30 -0.13 1.01
C GLY A 322 21.91 0.61 -0.27
N ILE A 323 22.46 1.81 -0.50
CA ILE A 323 22.21 2.57 -1.74
C ILE A 323 22.75 1.81 -2.96
N VAL A 324 23.98 1.29 -2.88
CA VAL A 324 24.59 0.54 -3.99
C VAL A 324 23.77 -0.70 -4.34
N VAL A 325 23.25 -1.41 -3.34
CA VAL A 325 22.35 -2.55 -3.54
C VAL A 325 21.11 -2.12 -4.32
N MET A 326 20.48 -1.00 -3.95
CA MET A 326 19.33 -0.47 -4.71
C MET A 326 19.71 -0.07 -6.14
N VAL A 327 20.85 0.60 -6.35
CA VAL A 327 21.36 0.94 -7.70
C VAL A 327 21.56 -0.32 -8.54
N LEU A 328 22.21 -1.34 -7.98
CA LEU A 328 22.48 -2.58 -8.70
C LEU A 328 21.16 -3.25 -9.13
N PHE A 329 20.14 -3.26 -8.27
CA PHE A 329 18.84 -3.81 -8.64
C PHE A 329 18.17 -3.03 -9.79
N SER A 330 18.20 -1.70 -9.75
CA SER A 330 17.72 -0.89 -10.87
C SER A 330 18.43 -1.26 -12.18
N LEU A 331 19.76 -1.44 -12.15
CA LEU A 331 20.55 -1.81 -13.33
C LEU A 331 20.35 -3.26 -13.82
N PHE A 332 19.96 -4.19 -12.95
CA PHE A 332 19.72 -5.59 -13.33
C PHE A 332 18.31 -5.81 -13.90
N VAL A 333 17.37 -4.93 -13.55
CA VAL A 333 15.95 -5.03 -13.92
C VAL A 333 15.62 -4.25 -15.20
N GLU A 334 16.29 -3.12 -15.44
CA GLU A 334 16.21 -2.32 -16.68
C GLU A 334 17.01 -2.94 -17.84
#